data_AF-A0A1Y1ZBR6-F1
#
_entry.id   AF-A0A1Y1ZBR6-F1
#
_cell.length_a   1.000
_cell.length_b   1.000
_cell.length_c   1.000
_cell.angle_alpha   90.00
_cell.angle_beta   90.00
_cell.angle_gamma   90.00
#
_symmetry.space_group_name_H-M   'P 1'
#
loop_
_entity.id
_entity.type
_entity.pdbx_description
1 polymer ?
#
loop_
_entity_poly.entity_id
_entity_poly.type
_entity_poly.pdbx_seq_one_letter_code
_entity_poly.pdbx_strand_id
1 'polypeptide(L)'
;MKEALISNSQLPEFWQMLHSRTHNRIYYFNTKTSESRWEPPEPIKHRFEQGRHASAPRHILIKHKYSEDPTNWKKDKIIRTKSEALEMAKNIRELLVHNRAKFEEVAAKDSDCISAVHGGIMHLKRGTMSKAFDCIAFMLRIGEISPLILTPSGVHIICREVE
;
A
#
# COMPACT_ATOMS: atom_id res chain seq x y z
N MET A 1 -17.64 -3.56 4.44
CA MET A 1 -16.82 -3.65 5.67
C MET A 1 -15.66 -2.67 5.57
N LYS A 2 -15.43 -1.88 6.62
CA LYS A 2 -14.30 -0.95 6.74
C LYS A 2 -13.14 -1.77 7.32
N GLU A 3 -12.05 -1.94 6.58
CA GLU A 3 -10.87 -2.67 7.05
C GLU A 3 -9.85 -1.66 7.58
N ALA A 4 -9.36 -1.89 8.80
CA ALA A 4 -8.28 -1.10 9.40
C ALA A 4 -7.01 -1.32 8.58
N LEU A 5 -6.41 -0.22 8.11
CA LEU A 5 -5.30 -0.26 7.18
C LEU A 5 -3.93 -0.24 7.87
N ILE A 6 -3.80 0.30 9.07
CA ILE A 6 -2.54 0.28 9.81
C ILE A 6 -2.81 -0.26 11.21
N SER A 7 -1.83 -0.96 11.77
CA SER A 7 -1.81 -1.38 13.17
C SER A 7 -2.24 -0.22 14.09
N ASN A 8 -3.16 -0.48 15.02
CA ASN A 8 -3.61 0.49 16.06
C ASN A 8 -2.44 1.16 16.81
N SER A 9 -1.24 0.58 16.79
CA SER A 9 -0.05 1.11 17.47
C SER A 9 0.50 2.43 16.90
N GLN A 10 -0.07 2.95 15.81
CA GLN A 10 0.38 4.21 15.21
C GLN A 10 -0.64 5.35 15.32
N LEU A 11 -1.88 5.06 15.69
CA LEU A 11 -2.99 6.02 15.78
C LEU A 11 -3.27 6.38 17.23
N PRO A 12 -3.79 7.59 17.51
CA PRO A 12 -4.27 7.92 18.84
C PRO A 12 -5.40 6.97 19.24
N GLU A 13 -5.65 6.87 20.54
CA GLU A 13 -6.69 5.99 21.06
C GLU A 13 -8.04 6.25 20.35
N PHE A 14 -8.74 5.17 20.02
CA PHE A 14 -10.01 5.19 19.29
C PHE A 14 -9.94 5.62 17.81
N TRP A 15 -8.79 6.02 17.27
CA TRP A 15 -8.68 6.34 15.85
C TRP A 15 -8.32 5.13 15.00
N GLN A 16 -9.00 5.00 13.86
CA GLN A 16 -8.76 4.00 12.83
C GLN A 16 -8.47 4.68 11.50
N MET A 17 -7.49 4.15 10.75
CA MET A 17 -7.19 4.59 9.40
C MET A 17 -7.85 3.63 8.40
N LEU A 18 -8.68 4.17 7.51
CA LEU A 18 -9.58 3.38 6.66
C LEU A 18 -9.48 3.82 5.18
N HIS A 19 -9.77 2.89 4.25
CA HIS A 19 -9.80 3.20 2.81
C HIS A 19 -11.20 3.62 2.38
N SER A 20 -11.33 4.82 1.82
CA SER A 20 -12.52 5.21 1.07
C SER A 20 -12.43 4.66 -0.34
N ARG A 21 -13.23 3.63 -0.65
CA ARG A 21 -13.28 3.02 -1.99
C ARG A 21 -13.84 3.98 -3.05
N THR A 22 -14.72 4.91 -2.66
CA THR A 22 -15.35 5.88 -3.57
C THR A 22 -14.42 7.03 -3.93
N HIS A 23 -13.64 7.52 -2.96
CA HIS A 23 -12.71 8.64 -3.16
C HIS A 23 -11.27 8.19 -3.42
N ASN A 24 -11.04 6.87 -3.40
CA ASN A 24 -9.74 6.24 -3.45
C ASN A 24 -8.69 6.92 -2.53
N ARG A 25 -9.13 7.28 -1.32
CA ARG A 25 -8.34 8.05 -0.35
C ARG A 25 -8.51 7.48 1.05
N ILE A 26 -7.46 7.62 1.84
CA ILE A 26 -7.48 7.32 3.27
C ILE A 26 -8.29 8.36 4.03
N TYR A 27 -9.07 7.91 5.00
CA TYR A 27 -9.69 8.76 6.01
C TYR A 27 -9.48 8.17 7.41
N TYR A 28 -9.65 9.02 8.42
CA TYR A 28 -9.49 8.69 9.82
C TYR A 28 -10.85 8.70 10.49
N PHE A 29 -11.17 7.63 11.21
CA PHE A 29 -12.44 7.46 11.90
C PHE A 29 -12.18 7.27 13.40
N ASN A 30 -12.82 8.08 14.23
CA ASN A 30 -12.79 7.91 15.68
C ASN A 30 -13.97 7.04 16.13
N THR A 31 -13.70 5.88 16.71
CA THR A 31 -14.72 4.91 17.13
C THR A 31 -15.49 5.34 18.36
N LYS A 32 -14.96 6.28 19.16
CA LYS A 32 -15.62 6.80 20.38
C LYS A 32 -16.57 7.96 20.06
N THR A 33 -16.14 8.88 19.21
CA THR A 33 -16.94 10.08 18.85
C THR A 33 -17.72 9.93 17.56
N SER A 34 -17.50 8.84 16.80
CA SER A 34 -18.00 8.64 15.43
C SER A 34 -17.57 9.71 14.43
N GLU A 35 -16.53 10.48 14.76
CA GLU A 35 -15.98 11.51 13.89
C GLU A 35 -15.22 10.89 12.70
N SER A 36 -15.41 11.43 11.49
CA SER A 36 -14.60 11.09 10.31
C SER A 36 -13.92 12.34 9.76
N ARG A 37 -12.62 12.25 9.44
CA ARG A 37 -11.85 13.34 8.82
C ARG A 37 -10.84 12.83 7.80
N TRP A 38 -10.43 13.68 6.87
CA TRP A 38 -9.43 13.35 5.85
C TRP A 38 -8.00 13.60 6.33
N GLU A 39 -7.86 14.53 7.26
CA GLU A 39 -6.61 14.95 7.85
C GLU A 39 -6.21 13.97 8.97
N PRO A 40 -4.94 13.54 9.02
CA PRO A 40 -4.44 12.72 10.11
C PRO A 40 -4.65 13.42 11.47
N PRO A 41 -5.08 12.69 12.51
CA PRO A 41 -5.10 13.24 13.86
C PRO A 41 -3.67 13.38 14.41
N GLU A 42 -3.48 14.30 15.36
CA GLU A 42 -2.22 14.38 16.11
C GLU A 42 -2.01 13.11 16.95
N PRO A 43 -0.79 12.56 17.04
CA PRO A 43 0.50 13.13 16.61
C PRO A 43 0.94 12.72 15.20
N ILE A 44 0.12 11.97 14.44
CA ILE A 44 0.55 11.48 13.11
C ILE A 44 0.68 12.63 12.11
N LYS A 45 -0.15 13.67 12.24
CA LYS A 45 -0.07 14.85 11.37
C LYS A 45 1.34 15.43 11.28
N HIS A 46 2.03 15.56 12.41
CA HIS A 46 3.41 16.01 12.43
C HIS A 46 4.37 15.06 11.68
N ARG A 47 4.18 13.74 11.76
CA ARG A 47 4.97 12.75 10.98
C ARG A 47 4.67 12.83 9.48
N PHE A 48 3.43 13.13 9.10
CA PHE A 48 3.07 13.40 7.70
C PHE A 48 3.77 14.64 7.15
N GLU A 49 3.78 15.72 7.93
CA GLU A 49 4.34 17.02 7.55
C GLU A 49 5.88 16.98 7.56
N GLN A 50 6.49 16.26 8.50
CA GLN A 50 7.95 16.11 8.60
C GLN A 50 8.53 14.96 7.77
N GLY A 51 7.69 14.11 7.16
CA GLY A 51 8.08 12.90 6.44
C GLY A 51 8.79 13.18 5.12
N ARG A 52 10.08 13.55 5.20
CA ARG A 52 11.03 13.71 4.10
C ARG A 52 11.70 12.40 3.63
N HIS A 53 11.44 11.26 4.25
CA HIS A 53 12.31 10.07 4.10
C HIS A 53 11.58 8.78 3.72
N ALA A 54 11.03 8.71 2.51
CA ALA A 54 10.86 7.44 1.81
C ALA A 54 11.35 7.64 0.38
N SER A 55 12.67 7.70 0.19
CA SER A 55 13.30 7.92 -1.12
C SER A 55 13.13 6.71 -2.05
N ALA A 56 12.96 5.50 -1.49
CA ALA A 56 12.95 4.26 -2.25
C ALA A 56 12.22 3.09 -1.54
N PRO A 57 10.89 3.12 -1.31
CA PRO A 57 10.19 1.92 -0.86
C PRO A 57 10.26 0.80 -1.91
N ARG A 58 10.05 -0.44 -1.47
CA ARG A 58 9.72 -1.54 -2.38
C ARG A 58 8.22 -1.68 -2.48
N HIS A 59 7.74 -2.07 -3.66
CA HIS A 59 6.35 -2.44 -3.81
C HIS A 59 6.16 -3.74 -4.62
N ILE A 60 5.01 -4.36 -4.44
CA ILE A 60 4.50 -5.43 -5.28
C ILE A 60 3.16 -4.94 -5.81
N LEU A 61 2.97 -4.99 -7.13
CA LEU A 61 1.72 -4.63 -7.77
C LEU A 61 1.12 -5.86 -8.42
N ILE A 62 -0.08 -6.23 -7.99
CA ILE A 62 -0.90 -7.25 -8.65
C ILE A 62 -2.04 -6.53 -9.39
N LYS A 63 -1.94 -6.51 -10.72
CA LYS A 63 -2.95 -5.92 -11.60
C LYS A 63 -4.08 -6.91 -11.89
N HIS A 64 -5.18 -6.39 -12.42
CA HIS A 64 -6.32 -7.17 -12.89
C HIS A 64 -6.84 -6.62 -14.23
N LYS A 65 -7.77 -7.33 -14.88
CA LYS A 65 -8.31 -6.95 -16.20
C LYS A 65 -8.97 -5.56 -16.27
N TYR A 66 -9.34 -4.99 -15.13
CA TYR A 66 -9.89 -3.63 -15.00
C TYR A 66 -8.89 -2.59 -14.46
N SER A 67 -7.60 -2.93 -14.41
CA SER A 67 -6.56 -1.96 -14.06
C SER A 67 -6.44 -0.94 -15.19
N GLU A 68 -6.04 0.30 -14.90
CA GLU A 68 -5.85 1.35 -15.91
C GLU A 68 -4.97 0.90 -17.07
N ASP A 69 -3.92 0.13 -16.76
CA ASP A 69 -3.05 -0.54 -17.73
C ASP A 69 -2.99 -2.04 -17.39
N PRO A 70 -3.81 -2.90 -18.02
CA PRO A 70 -3.87 -4.33 -17.74
C PRO A 70 -2.81 -5.13 -18.51
N THR A 71 -1.56 -4.65 -18.54
CA THR A 71 -0.39 -5.39 -19.01
C THR A 71 0.69 -5.48 -17.95
N ASN A 72 1.42 -6.59 -17.88
CA ASN A 72 2.59 -6.69 -16.99
C ASN A 72 3.83 -6.09 -17.66
N TRP A 73 4.94 -6.00 -16.93
CA TRP A 73 6.20 -5.48 -17.45
C TRP A 73 6.82 -6.31 -18.60
N LYS A 74 6.39 -7.57 -18.76
CA LYS A 74 6.76 -8.45 -19.90
C LYS A 74 5.89 -8.23 -21.13
N LYS A 75 4.95 -7.27 -21.08
CA LYS A 75 3.94 -6.96 -22.10
C LYS A 75 2.86 -8.04 -22.28
N ASP A 76 2.72 -8.95 -21.31
CA ASP A 76 1.62 -9.90 -21.31
C ASP A 76 0.32 -9.23 -20.86
N LYS A 77 -0.78 -9.57 -21.53
CA LYS A 77 -2.12 -9.08 -21.17
C LYS A 77 -2.63 -9.78 -19.91
N ILE A 78 -3.12 -8.98 -18.97
CA ILE A 78 -3.65 -9.46 -17.69
C ILE A 78 -5.16 -9.67 -17.80
N ILE A 79 -5.58 -10.94 -17.69
CA ILE A 79 -6.98 -11.35 -17.80
C ILE A 79 -7.64 -11.70 -16.46
N ARG A 80 -6.84 -11.82 -15.38
CA ARG A 80 -7.33 -12.16 -14.04
C ARG A 80 -8.30 -11.10 -13.53
N THR A 81 -9.31 -11.54 -12.79
CA THR A 81 -10.33 -10.71 -12.16
C THR A 81 -9.77 -9.92 -10.98
N LYS A 82 -10.53 -8.92 -10.52
CA LYS A 82 -10.19 -8.16 -9.32
C LYS A 82 -10.16 -9.02 -8.06
N SER A 83 -11.02 -10.03 -7.97
CA SER A 83 -11.06 -10.94 -6.82
C SER A 83 -9.82 -11.84 -6.78
N GLU A 84 -9.40 -12.38 -7.94
CA GLU A 84 -8.17 -13.18 -8.05
C GLU A 84 -6.94 -12.35 -7.71
N ALA A 85 -6.83 -11.12 -8.23
CA ALA A 85 -5.73 -10.23 -7.89
C ALA A 85 -5.68 -9.91 -6.39
N LEU A 86 -6.85 -9.71 -5.76
CA LEU A 86 -6.94 -9.47 -4.33
C LEU A 86 -6.50 -10.70 -3.52
N GLU A 87 -6.92 -11.89 -3.92
CA GLU A 87 -6.57 -13.14 -3.25
C GLU A 87 -5.07 -13.45 -3.38
N MET A 88 -4.50 -13.26 -4.57
CA MET A 88 -3.05 -13.34 -4.78
C MET A 88 -2.29 -12.37 -3.87
N ALA A 89 -2.73 -11.12 -3.79
CA ALA A 89 -2.09 -10.12 -2.95
C ALA A 89 -2.23 -10.46 -1.45
N LYS A 90 -3.36 -11.00 -1.00
CA LYS A 90 -3.52 -11.49 0.38
C LYS A 90 -2.50 -12.59 0.69
N ASN A 91 -2.41 -13.61 -0.15
CA ASN A 91 -1.49 -14.73 0.03
C ASN A 91 -0.03 -14.25 0.06
N ILE A 92 0.35 -13.37 -0.87
CA ILE A 92 1.69 -12.76 -0.89
C ILE A 92 1.94 -12.00 0.42
N ARG A 93 1.00 -11.15 0.85
CA ARG A 93 1.15 -10.39 2.08
C ARG A 93 1.31 -11.30 3.30
N GLU A 94 0.52 -12.38 3.39
CA GLU A 94 0.64 -13.35 4.48
C GLU A 94 2.01 -14.03 4.52
N LEU A 95 2.60 -14.35 3.37
CA LEU A 95 3.96 -14.87 3.30
C LEU A 95 4.97 -13.86 3.83
N LEU A 96 4.86 -12.61 3.39
CA LEU A 96 5.79 -11.53 3.75
C LEU A 96 5.70 -11.16 5.25
N VAL A 97 4.49 -11.02 5.78
CA VAL A 97 4.27 -10.64 7.20
C VAL A 97 4.74 -11.73 8.16
N HIS A 98 4.69 -13.00 7.76
CA HIS A 98 5.22 -14.13 8.54
C HIS A 98 6.68 -14.45 8.21
N ASN A 99 7.37 -13.58 7.46
CA ASN A 99 8.77 -13.74 7.09
C ASN A 99 9.08 -15.09 6.40
N ARG A 100 8.13 -15.63 5.63
CA ARG A 100 8.24 -16.90 4.89
C ARG A 100 8.88 -16.74 3.50
N ALA A 101 9.08 -15.50 3.05
CA ALA A 101 9.73 -15.14 1.80
C ALA A 101 10.32 -13.73 1.90
N LYS A 102 11.37 -13.45 1.13
CA LYS A 102 11.92 -12.08 1.04
C LYS A 102 11.09 -11.22 0.10
N PHE A 103 10.94 -9.94 0.44
CA PHE A 103 10.12 -9.02 -0.34
C PHE A 103 10.62 -8.87 -1.78
N GLU A 104 11.94 -8.73 -1.96
CA GLU A 104 12.61 -8.59 -3.25
C GLU A 104 12.40 -9.80 -4.18
N GLU A 105 12.44 -11.01 -3.64
CA GLU A 105 12.24 -12.26 -4.39
C GLU A 105 10.80 -12.38 -4.88
N VAL A 106 9.84 -12.09 -4.00
CA VAL A 106 8.42 -12.10 -4.36
C VAL A 106 8.11 -10.99 -5.35
N ALA A 107 8.68 -9.80 -5.19
CA ALA A 107 8.50 -8.71 -6.14
C ALA A 107 9.07 -9.05 -7.53
N ALA A 108 10.27 -9.63 -7.60
CA ALA A 108 10.86 -10.03 -8.88
C ALA A 108 10.04 -11.10 -9.61
N LYS A 109 9.42 -12.01 -8.84
CA LYS A 109 8.65 -13.13 -9.38
C LYS A 109 7.22 -12.74 -9.76
N ASP A 110 6.49 -12.09 -8.86
CA ASP A 110 5.03 -12.00 -8.89
C ASP A 110 4.50 -10.58 -9.18
N SER A 111 5.34 -9.53 -9.13
CA SER A 111 4.88 -8.16 -9.40
C SER A 111 4.69 -7.90 -10.90
N ASP A 112 3.56 -7.31 -11.25
CA ASP A 112 3.23 -6.88 -12.62
C ASP A 112 3.85 -5.50 -12.97
N CYS A 113 4.48 -4.81 -12.00
CA CYS A 113 5.16 -3.53 -12.24
C CYS A 113 6.58 -3.75 -12.77
N ILE A 114 7.09 -2.82 -13.58
CA ILE A 114 8.48 -2.84 -14.07
C ILE A 114 9.51 -2.79 -12.94
N SER A 115 9.17 -2.26 -11.77
CA SER A 115 10.03 -2.29 -10.58
C SER A 115 10.42 -3.71 -10.16
N ALA A 116 9.68 -4.75 -10.59
CA ALA A 116 10.02 -6.15 -10.38
C ALA A 116 11.47 -6.47 -10.78
N VAL A 117 11.97 -5.88 -11.86
CA VAL A 117 13.34 -6.11 -12.36
C VAL A 117 14.41 -5.63 -11.37
N HIS A 118 14.05 -4.75 -10.43
CA HIS A 118 14.89 -4.26 -9.34
C HIS A 118 14.36 -4.71 -7.98
N GLY A 119 13.72 -5.89 -7.91
CA GLY A 119 13.16 -6.43 -6.67
C GLY A 119 12.10 -5.53 -6.04
N GLY A 120 11.35 -4.79 -6.86
CA GLY A 120 10.26 -3.92 -6.42
C GLY A 120 10.65 -2.51 -5.99
N ILE A 121 11.94 -2.13 -6.02
CA ILE A 121 12.37 -0.78 -5.63
C ILE A 121 11.72 0.28 -6.52
N MET A 122 11.18 1.33 -5.90
CA MET A 122 10.56 2.46 -6.57
C MET A 122 10.99 3.77 -5.92
N HIS A 123 11.56 4.69 -6.69
CA HIS A 123 11.78 6.05 -6.24
C HIS A 123 10.47 6.82 -6.23
N LEU A 124 10.04 7.24 -5.04
CA LEU A 124 8.77 7.92 -4.84
C LEU A 124 8.98 9.38 -4.50
N LYS A 125 8.33 10.28 -5.25
CA LYS A 125 8.15 11.67 -4.85
C LYS A 125 6.73 11.84 -4.32
N ARG A 126 6.57 12.57 -3.22
CA ARG A 126 5.24 12.82 -2.66
C ARG A 126 4.35 13.52 -3.69
N GLY A 127 3.12 13.03 -3.86
CA GLY A 127 2.13 13.57 -4.78
C GLY A 127 2.17 12.95 -6.19
N THR A 128 3.07 12.02 -6.49
CA THR A 128 3.17 11.42 -7.83
C THR A 128 2.32 10.16 -8.00
N MET A 129 1.91 9.50 -6.91
CA MET A 129 1.08 8.31 -6.98
C MET A 129 -0.35 8.60 -6.52
N SER A 130 -1.21 7.57 -6.55
CA SER A 130 -2.55 7.68 -5.99
C SER A 130 -2.50 8.11 -4.52
N LYS A 131 -3.46 8.93 -4.09
CA LYS A 131 -3.50 9.47 -2.72
C LYS A 131 -3.39 8.38 -1.65
N ALA A 132 -4.02 7.22 -1.86
CA ALA A 132 -3.93 6.09 -0.93
C ALA A 132 -2.53 5.47 -0.87
N PHE A 133 -1.89 5.28 -2.02
CA PHE A 133 -0.52 4.77 -2.11
C PHE A 133 0.46 5.71 -1.43
N ASP A 134 0.46 6.99 -1.80
CA ASP A 134 1.36 8.00 -1.24
C ASP A 134 1.20 8.10 0.28
N CYS A 135 -0.05 8.21 0.74
CA CYS A 135 -0.34 8.30 2.17
C CYS A 135 0.32 7.16 2.95
N ILE A 136 0.11 5.92 2.50
CA ILE A 136 0.65 4.74 3.20
C ILE A 136 2.17 4.65 3.04
N ALA A 137 2.71 4.81 1.83
CA ALA A 137 4.15 4.70 1.57
C ALA A 137 4.99 5.61 2.48
N PHE A 138 4.53 6.85 2.69
CA PHE A 138 5.21 7.82 3.55
C PHE A 138 4.91 7.65 5.05
N MET A 139 3.89 6.87 5.43
CA MET A 139 3.57 6.55 6.83
C MET A 139 4.34 5.35 7.37
N LEU A 140 4.75 4.42 6.49
CA LEU A 140 5.40 3.18 6.91
C LEU A 140 6.67 3.47 7.73
N ARG A 141 6.82 2.73 8.84
CA ARG A 141 8.09 2.62 9.57
C ARG A 141 9.05 1.74 8.78
N ILE A 142 10.33 1.89 9.07
CA ILE A 142 11.36 1.00 8.54
C ILE A 142 11.04 -0.44 9.00
N GLY A 143 11.11 -1.39 8.08
CA GLY A 143 10.74 -2.80 8.26
C GLY A 143 9.24 -3.08 8.18
N GLU A 144 8.38 -2.07 8.01
CA GLU A 144 6.93 -2.27 8.03
C GLU A 144 6.39 -2.65 6.64
N ILE A 145 5.53 -3.68 6.61
CA ILE A 145 4.76 -4.10 5.43
C ILE A 145 3.36 -3.48 5.51
N SER A 146 2.95 -2.85 4.43
CA SER A 146 1.66 -2.18 4.32
C SER A 146 0.47 -3.16 4.39
N PRO A 147 -0.74 -2.66 4.64
CA PRO A 147 -1.96 -3.35 4.24
C PRO A 147 -2.02 -3.50 2.71
N LEU A 148 -3.06 -4.19 2.22
CA LEU A 148 -3.38 -4.16 0.79
C LEU A 148 -3.92 -2.78 0.41
N ILE A 149 -3.31 -2.17 -0.60
CA ILE A 149 -3.68 -0.84 -1.08
C ILE A 149 -4.34 -1.00 -2.44
N LEU A 150 -5.62 -0.68 -2.53
CA LEU A 150 -6.35 -0.70 -3.79
C LEU A 150 -6.17 0.65 -4.49
N THR A 151 -5.75 0.61 -5.75
CA THR A 151 -5.62 1.79 -6.62
C THR A 151 -6.21 1.47 -8.00
N PRO A 152 -6.34 2.46 -8.90
CA PRO A 152 -6.71 2.21 -10.29
C PRO A 152 -5.70 1.32 -11.04
N SER A 153 -4.43 1.32 -10.64
CA SER A 153 -3.41 0.45 -11.24
C SER A 153 -3.55 -1.00 -10.78
N GLY A 154 -4.08 -1.26 -9.58
CA GLY A 154 -4.28 -2.62 -9.07
C GLY A 154 -4.18 -2.70 -7.55
N VAL A 155 -3.74 -3.85 -7.04
CA VAL A 155 -3.52 -4.09 -5.61
C VAL A 155 -2.04 -3.96 -5.31
N HIS A 156 -1.67 -3.08 -4.38
CA HIS A 156 -0.29 -2.86 -3.98
C HIS A 156 -0.02 -3.37 -2.57
N ILE A 157 1.21 -3.84 -2.38
CA ILE A 157 1.84 -4.09 -1.09
C ILE A 157 3.12 -3.28 -1.10
N ILE A 158 3.41 -2.56 -0.03
CA ILE A 158 4.58 -1.69 0.10
C ILE A 158 5.38 -2.14 1.32
N CYS A 159 6.69 -2.16 1.20
CA CYS A 159 7.62 -2.28 2.31
C CYS A 159 8.55 -1.08 2.32
N ARG A 160 8.86 -0.56 3.50
CA ARG A 160 9.97 0.37 3.69
C ARG A 160 11.15 -0.40 4.28
N GLU A 161 12.15 -0.70 3.48
CA GLU A 161 13.35 -1.37 3.98
C GLU A 161 14.28 -0.41 4.75
N VAL A 162 15.20 -1.00 5.51
CA VAL A 162 16.34 -0.30 6.11
C VAL A 162 17.32 -0.02 4.97
N GLU A 163 17.81 1.22 4.84
CA GLU A 163 18.96 1.52 3.96
C GLU A 163 20.24 0.85 4.50
#